data_AF-A0A3B8NEQ3-F1
#
_entry.id   AF-A0A3B8NEQ3-F1
#
_cell.length_a   1.000
_cell.length_b   1.000
_cell.length_c   1.000
_cell.angle_alpha   90.00
_cell.angle_beta   90.00
_cell.angle_gamma   90.00
#
_symmetry.space_group_name_H-M   'P 1'
#
loop_
_entity.id
_entity.type
_entity.pdbx_description
1 polymer ?
#
loop_
_entity_poly.entity_id
_entity_poly.type
_entity_poly.pdbx_seq_one_letter_code
_entity_poly.pdbx_strand_id
1 'polypeptide(L)'
;GHSPGDIHCALFPVPDPEHAPGQATEKVDQLLNYRNIIQQSIEPLRQEKVIRSNYEASVEHLLPEGSASPEELLGTSEEVNEFFMLSSLQIVTDQEGPKAMTTKSSHPKCPRCWRLIESSHEHHLCPRCEESVS
;
A
#
# COMPACT_ATOMS: atom_id res chain seq x y z
N GLY A 1 13.85 44.53 11.61
CA GLY A 1 13.35 43.31 12.21
C GLY A 1 12.92 42.36 11.13
N HIS A 2 13.83 41.51 10.65
CA HIS A 2 13.58 40.18 10.10
C HIS A 2 14.93 39.47 10.18
N SER A 3 14.97 38.33 10.87
CA SER A 3 16.18 37.53 11.03
C SER A 3 16.36 36.61 9.82
N PRO A 4 17.59 36.28 9.40
CA PRO A 4 17.83 35.27 8.37
C PRO A 4 17.13 33.95 8.72
N GLY A 5 16.41 33.36 7.77
CA GLY A 5 15.65 32.11 7.97
C GLY A 5 14.15 32.27 8.24
N ASP A 6 13.63 33.50 8.25
CA ASP A 6 12.18 33.72 8.25
C ASP A 6 11.56 33.22 6.93
N ILE A 7 10.73 32.16 7.03
CA ILE A 7 10.03 31.56 5.89
C ILE A 7 9.14 32.55 5.15
N HIS A 8 8.63 33.58 5.83
CA HIS A 8 7.81 34.63 5.21
C HIS A 8 8.61 35.58 4.32
N CYS A 9 9.94 35.57 4.46
CA CYS A 9 10.88 36.31 3.63
C CYS A 9 11.63 35.41 2.63
N ALA A 10 11.38 34.09 2.64
CA ALA A 10 12.00 33.16 1.70
C ALA A 10 11.32 33.20 0.33
N LEU A 11 12.09 32.90 -0.72
CA LEU A 11 11.54 32.68 -2.05
C LEU A 11 10.96 31.26 -2.14
N PHE A 12 9.95 31.11 -3.00
CA PHE A 12 9.45 29.78 -3.35
C PHE A 12 10.57 28.95 -3.99
N PRO A 13 10.60 27.63 -3.72
CA PRO A 13 11.55 26.75 -4.38
C PRO A 13 11.27 26.74 -5.89
N VAL A 14 12.34 26.75 -6.68
CA VAL A 14 12.27 26.59 -8.13
C VAL A 14 12.27 25.09 -8.42
N PRO A 15 11.34 24.55 -9.24
CA PRO A 15 11.35 23.15 -9.62
C PRO A 15 12.65 22.77 -10.31
N ASP A 16 13.22 21.65 -9.89
CA ASP A 16 14.40 21.07 -10.52
C ASP A 16 14.00 20.29 -11.78
N PRO A 17 14.46 20.67 -12.98
CA PRO A 17 14.16 19.96 -14.22
C PRO A 17 14.60 18.50 -14.24
N GLU A 18 15.60 18.10 -13.43
CA GLU A 18 16.01 16.69 -13.31
C GLU A 18 14.92 15.80 -12.69
N HIS A 19 14.00 16.41 -11.93
CA HIS A 19 12.89 15.74 -11.26
C HIS A 19 11.55 15.97 -11.98
N ALA A 20 11.59 16.31 -13.27
CA ALA A 20 10.38 16.45 -14.08
C ALA A 20 9.59 15.11 -14.17
N PRO A 21 8.26 15.16 -14.33
CA PRO A 21 7.45 13.97 -14.50
C PRO A 21 7.95 13.08 -15.64
N GLY A 22 7.85 11.77 -15.45
CA GLY A 22 8.25 10.77 -16.44
C GLY A 22 7.84 9.38 -15.99
N GLN A 23 8.65 8.37 -16.32
CA GLN A 23 8.31 6.97 -16.05
C GLN A 23 7.96 6.68 -14.58
N ALA A 24 8.66 7.32 -13.62
CA ALA A 24 8.36 7.14 -12.21
C ALA A 24 6.97 7.66 -11.84
N THR A 25 6.57 8.81 -12.39
CA THR A 25 5.23 9.38 -12.21
C THR A 25 4.16 8.46 -12.80
N GLU A 26 4.37 7.95 -14.02
CA GLU A 26 3.42 7.04 -14.68
C GLU A 26 3.21 5.74 -13.87
N LYS A 27 4.30 5.17 -13.32
CA LYS A 27 4.22 3.99 -12.44
C LYS A 27 3.41 4.28 -11.17
N VAL A 28 3.67 5.42 -10.52
CA VAL A 28 2.95 5.83 -9.31
C VAL A 28 1.48 6.11 -9.63
N ASP A 29 1.16 6.75 -10.74
CA ASP A 29 -0.21 7.02 -11.16
C ASP A 29 -1.00 5.71 -11.33
N GLN A 30 -0.39 4.69 -11.94
CA GLN A 30 -1.01 3.38 -12.07
C GLN A 30 -1.20 2.69 -10.71
N LEU A 31 -0.21 2.75 -9.82
CA LEU A 31 -0.35 2.25 -8.45
C LEU A 31 -1.47 2.97 -7.68
N LEU A 32 -1.61 4.28 -7.84
CA LEU A 32 -2.68 5.05 -7.21
C LEU A 32 -4.06 4.69 -7.78
N ASN A 33 -4.16 4.41 -9.08
CA ASN A 33 -5.38 3.90 -9.70
C ASN A 33 -5.79 2.56 -9.06
N TYR A 34 -4.85 1.62 -8.95
CA TYR A 34 -5.07 0.34 -8.26
C TYR A 34 -5.46 0.53 -6.79
N ARG A 35 -4.81 1.46 -6.08
CA ARG A 35 -5.14 1.79 -4.69
C ARG A 35 -6.59 2.27 -4.55
N ASN A 36 -7.07 3.09 -5.49
CA ASN A 36 -8.46 3.56 -5.46
C ASN A 36 -9.46 2.41 -5.59
N ILE A 37 -9.23 1.48 -6.54
CA ILE A 37 -10.09 0.30 -6.76
C ILE A 37 -10.08 -0.60 -5.52
N ILE A 38 -8.91 -0.87 -4.95
CA ILE A 38 -8.75 -1.66 -3.73
C ILE A 38 -9.50 -1.01 -2.56
N GLN A 39 -9.33 0.29 -2.34
CA GLN A 39 -10.01 1.02 -1.27
C GLN A 39 -11.53 0.99 -1.41
N GLN A 40 -12.06 1.11 -2.63
CA GLN A 40 -13.48 0.97 -2.89
C GLN A 40 -14.01 -0.42 -2.51
N SER A 41 -13.23 -1.49 -2.75
CA SER A 41 -13.62 -2.86 -2.36
C SER A 41 -13.55 -3.11 -0.85
N ILE A 42 -12.71 -2.35 -0.12
CA ILE A 42 -12.54 -2.43 1.34
C ILE A 42 -13.69 -1.72 2.08
N GLU A 43 -14.23 -0.64 1.51
CA GLU A 43 -15.17 0.23 2.21
C GLU A 43 -16.45 -0.47 2.72
N PRO A 44 -17.07 -1.42 1.99
CA PRO A 44 -18.21 -2.18 2.52
C PRO A 44 -17.91 -2.91 3.83
N LEU A 45 -16.74 -3.56 3.93
CA LEU A 45 -16.33 -4.27 5.15
C LEU A 45 -16.08 -3.30 6.32
N ARG A 46 -15.63 -2.07 6.03
CA ARG A 46 -15.50 -1.02 7.06
C ARG A 46 -16.85 -0.53 7.56
N GLN A 47 -17.81 -0.32 6.65
CA GLN A 47 -19.17 0.09 6.99
C GLN A 47 -19.89 -0.98 7.84
N GLU A 48 -19.69 -2.25 7.50
CA GLU A 48 -20.18 -3.40 8.27
C GLU A 48 -19.39 -3.69 9.55
N LYS A 49 -18.32 -2.92 9.83
CA LYS A 49 -17.42 -3.06 10.99
C LYS A 49 -16.72 -4.43 11.08
N VAL A 50 -16.58 -5.13 9.94
CA VAL A 50 -15.86 -6.39 9.81
C VAL A 50 -14.36 -6.17 10.05
N ILE A 51 -13.82 -5.09 9.49
CA ILE A 51 -12.43 -4.65 9.66
C ILE A 51 -12.39 -3.20 10.18
N ARG A 52 -11.32 -2.86 10.91
CA ARG A 52 -11.12 -1.49 11.45
C ARG A 52 -9.93 -0.79 10.78
N SER A 53 -9.01 -1.55 10.21
CA SER A 53 -7.85 -1.08 9.44
C SER A 53 -7.71 -1.84 8.12
N ASN A 54 -7.14 -1.20 7.10
CA ASN A 54 -6.81 -1.88 5.84
C ASN A 54 -5.81 -3.03 6.05
N TYR A 55 -4.98 -2.97 7.09
CA TYR A 55 -4.06 -4.06 7.42
C TYR A 55 -4.75 -5.34 7.90
N GLU A 56 -6.09 -5.33 8.06
CA GLU A 56 -6.91 -6.52 8.28
C GLU A 56 -7.52 -7.07 6.98
N ALA A 57 -7.28 -6.42 5.83
CA ALA A 57 -7.87 -6.78 4.54
C ALA A 57 -6.93 -7.69 3.73
N SER A 58 -7.47 -8.81 3.27
CA SER A 58 -6.88 -9.67 2.24
C SER A 58 -7.61 -9.42 0.93
N VAL A 59 -6.87 -9.04 -0.10
CA VAL A 59 -7.45 -8.53 -1.36
C VAL A 59 -7.03 -9.41 -2.53
N GLU A 60 -8.00 -9.81 -3.33
CA GLU A 60 -7.78 -10.32 -4.68
C GLU A 60 -8.00 -9.17 -5.67
N HIS A 61 -6.98 -8.86 -6.46
CA HIS A 61 -7.02 -7.81 -7.45
C HIS A 61 -7.00 -8.44 -8.84
N LEU A 62 -8.16 -8.35 -9.49
CA LEU A 62 -8.44 -8.92 -10.79
C LEU A 62 -8.00 -7.93 -11.86
N LEU A 63 -7.02 -8.30 -12.68
CA LEU A 63 -6.43 -7.45 -13.70
C LEU A 63 -6.56 -8.08 -15.10
N PRO A 64 -6.86 -7.28 -16.15
CA PRO A 64 -6.81 -7.75 -17.53
C PRO A 64 -5.44 -8.28 -17.91
N GLU A 65 -5.41 -9.26 -18.82
CA GLU A 65 -4.17 -9.78 -19.39
C GLU A 65 -3.33 -8.65 -20.02
N GLY A 66 -2.02 -8.64 -19.73
CA GLY A 66 -1.11 -7.59 -20.18
C GLY A 66 -1.09 -6.31 -19.33
N SER A 67 -1.89 -6.23 -18.27
CA SER A 67 -1.76 -5.15 -17.27
C SER A 67 -0.47 -5.31 -16.48
N ALA A 68 0.23 -4.20 -16.21
CA ALA A 68 1.39 -4.22 -15.32
C ALA A 68 0.97 -4.57 -13.89
N SER A 69 1.58 -5.58 -13.30
CA SER A 69 1.27 -5.96 -11.92
C SER A 69 1.83 -4.92 -10.93
N PRO A 70 1.27 -4.78 -9.72
CA PRO A 70 1.86 -3.92 -8.69
C PRO A 70 3.32 -4.28 -8.37
N GLU A 71 3.68 -5.57 -8.39
CA GLU A 71 5.05 -6.04 -8.20
C GLU A 71 5.99 -5.57 -9.32
N GLU A 72 5.54 -5.57 -10.58
CA GLU A 72 6.31 -5.03 -11.70
C GLU A 72 6.51 -3.50 -11.61
N LEU A 73 5.52 -2.80 -11.03
CA LEU A 73 5.53 -1.35 -10.88
C LEU A 73 6.38 -0.88 -9.69
N LEU A 74 6.33 -1.58 -8.56
CA LEU A 74 6.90 -1.14 -7.28
C LEU A 74 8.05 -2.00 -6.77
N GLY A 75 7.94 -3.33 -6.86
CA GLY A 75 8.94 -4.24 -6.30
C GLY A 75 8.36 -5.50 -5.68
N THR A 76 8.83 -5.83 -4.48
CA THR A 76 8.48 -7.08 -3.78
C THR A 76 7.03 -7.08 -3.28
N SER A 77 6.47 -8.27 -3.04
CA SER A 77 5.13 -8.40 -2.46
C SER A 77 5.01 -7.71 -1.09
N GLU A 78 6.06 -7.67 -0.27
CA GLU A 78 6.03 -6.94 1.00
C GLU A 78 5.88 -5.43 0.78
N GLU A 79 6.67 -4.85 -0.13
CA GLU A 79 6.60 -3.41 -0.48
C GLU A 79 5.22 -3.05 -1.05
N VAL A 80 4.68 -3.91 -1.91
CA VAL A 80 3.33 -3.77 -2.48
C VAL A 80 2.25 -3.80 -1.41
N ASN A 81 2.29 -4.78 -0.50
CA ASN A 81 1.34 -4.86 0.61
C ASN A 81 1.46 -3.65 1.55
N GLU A 82 2.67 -3.15 1.78
CA GLU A 82 2.90 -1.95 2.60
C GLU A 82 2.36 -0.69 1.93
N PHE A 83 2.58 -0.52 0.62
CA PHE A 83 2.07 0.61 -0.16
C PHE A 83 0.55 0.69 -0.16
N PHE A 84 -0.12 -0.46 -0.35
CA PHE A 84 -1.59 -0.53 -0.30
C PHE A 84 -2.16 -0.63 1.13
N MET A 85 -1.27 -0.80 2.12
CA MET A 85 -1.60 -0.99 3.53
C MET A 85 -2.50 -2.20 3.80
N LEU A 86 -2.21 -3.35 3.18
CA LEU A 86 -3.02 -4.57 3.24
C LEU A 86 -2.38 -5.65 4.14
N SER A 87 -3.18 -6.64 4.53
CA SER A 87 -2.67 -7.89 5.09
C SER A 87 -2.01 -8.74 4.00
N SER A 88 -2.71 -8.88 2.87
CA SER A 88 -2.21 -9.60 1.70
C SER A 88 -2.90 -9.10 0.43
N LEU A 89 -2.18 -9.22 -0.69
CA LEU A 89 -2.65 -8.94 -2.03
C LEU A 89 -2.33 -10.15 -2.91
N GLN A 90 -3.31 -10.59 -3.67
CA GLN A 90 -3.18 -11.62 -4.69
C GLN A 90 -3.62 -11.04 -6.03
N ILE A 91 -2.83 -11.23 -7.08
CA ILE A 91 -3.16 -10.77 -8.43
C ILE A 91 -3.76 -11.94 -9.21
N VAL A 92 -4.93 -11.71 -9.80
CA VAL A 92 -5.65 -12.72 -10.59
C VAL A 92 -5.89 -12.15 -11.99
N THR A 93 -5.54 -12.92 -13.03
CA THR A 93 -5.83 -12.49 -14.41
C THR A 93 -7.30 -12.70 -14.72
N ASP A 94 -7.98 -11.62 -15.12
CA ASP A 94 -9.41 -11.62 -15.45
C ASP A 94 -9.73 -10.61 -16.55
N GLN A 95 -10.49 -11.04 -17.57
CA GLN A 95 -10.77 -10.21 -18.74
C GLN A 95 -11.77 -9.06 -18.45
N GLU A 96 -12.45 -9.07 -17.29
CA GLU A 96 -13.41 -8.04 -16.90
C GLU A 96 -12.85 -7.04 -15.86
N GLY A 97 -11.55 -7.11 -15.53
CA GLY A 97 -10.87 -6.18 -14.63
C GLY A 97 -10.60 -4.80 -15.23
N PRO A 98 -10.05 -3.84 -14.47
CA PRO A 98 -9.55 -4.00 -13.11
C PRO A 98 -10.67 -3.94 -12.05
N LYS A 99 -10.71 -4.93 -11.15
CA LYS A 99 -11.67 -5.04 -10.03
C LYS A 99 -10.97 -5.60 -8.80
N ALA A 100 -11.43 -5.27 -7.60
CA ALA A 100 -10.90 -5.85 -6.36
C ALA A 100 -12.00 -6.52 -5.53
N MET A 101 -11.66 -7.65 -4.92
CA MET A 101 -12.49 -8.35 -3.96
C MET A 101 -11.75 -8.40 -2.63
N THR A 102 -12.42 -8.01 -1.55
CA THR A 102 -11.81 -7.96 -0.22
C THR A 102 -12.48 -8.94 0.73
N THR A 103 -11.65 -9.64 1.51
CA THR A 103 -12.07 -10.41 2.68
C THR A 103 -11.28 -9.98 3.92
N LYS A 104 -11.76 -10.37 5.10
CA LYS A 104 -11.00 -10.19 6.33
C LYS A 104 -9.90 -11.25 6.41
N SER A 105 -8.67 -10.81 6.65
CA SER A 105 -7.53 -11.67 6.90
C SER A 105 -7.73 -12.53 8.15
N SER A 106 -7.30 -13.78 8.07
CA SER A 106 -7.26 -14.73 9.18
C SER A 106 -5.90 -14.79 9.88
N HIS A 107 -4.89 -14.06 9.38
CA HIS A 107 -3.56 -14.06 9.95
C HIS A 107 -3.52 -13.43 11.35
N PRO A 108 -2.59 -13.86 12.23
CA PRO A 108 -2.44 -13.25 13.54
C PRO A 108 -1.99 -11.79 13.42
N LYS A 109 -2.43 -10.96 14.35
CA LYS A 109 -2.03 -9.54 14.42
C LYS A 109 -0.66 -9.41 15.07
N CYS A 110 0.28 -8.79 14.38
CA CYS A 110 1.56 -8.42 14.98
C CYS A 110 1.38 -7.34 16.06
N PRO A 111 1.87 -7.53 17.30
CA PRO A 111 1.65 -6.56 18.39
C PRO A 111 2.41 -5.24 18.20
N ARG A 112 3.46 -5.20 17.37
CA ARG A 112 4.32 -4.03 17.14
C ARG A 112 3.84 -3.17 15.96
N CYS A 113 3.74 -3.75 14.77
CA CYS A 113 3.32 -3.02 13.56
C CYS A 113 1.82 -3.08 13.28
N TRP A 114 1.06 -3.89 14.02
CA TRP A 114 -0.39 -4.07 13.90
C TRP A 114 -0.89 -4.66 12.57
N ARG A 115 0.02 -5.09 11.68
CA ARG A 115 -0.31 -5.83 10.47
C ARG A 115 -0.79 -7.25 10.80
N LEU A 116 -1.80 -7.75 10.10
CA LEU A 116 -2.14 -9.17 10.12
C LEU A 116 -1.29 -9.84 9.05
N ILE A 117 -0.37 -10.70 9.47
CA ILE A 117 0.59 -11.37 8.58
C ILE A 117 0.96 -12.71 9.20
N GLU A 118 1.32 -13.67 8.36
CA GLU A 118 1.83 -14.95 8.84
C GLU A 118 3.05 -14.75 9.75
N SER A 119 3.08 -15.50 10.85
CA SER A 119 4.12 -15.42 11.87
C SER A 119 4.26 -16.77 12.56
N SER A 120 5.49 -17.27 12.64
CA SER A 120 5.87 -18.45 13.43
C SER A 120 6.34 -18.11 14.84
N HIS A 121 6.55 -16.81 15.15
CA HIS A 121 7.02 -16.36 16.46
C HIS A 121 5.94 -16.55 17.55
N GLU A 122 6.36 -16.94 18.76
CA GLU A 122 5.48 -17.24 19.92
C GLU A 122 4.51 -16.09 20.24
N HIS A 123 4.98 -14.86 20.16
CA HIS A 123 4.19 -13.64 20.39
C HIS A 123 3.61 -12.99 19.12
N HIS A 124 3.52 -13.74 18.02
CA HIS A 124 3.01 -13.27 16.74
C HIS A 124 3.78 -12.07 16.13
N LEU A 125 5.06 -11.92 16.44
CA LEU A 125 5.90 -10.91 15.80
C LEU A 125 6.15 -11.31 14.34
N CYS A 126 5.91 -10.37 13.41
CA CYS A 126 6.26 -10.61 12.02
C CYS A 126 7.80 -10.55 11.83
N PRO A 127 8.35 -11.16 10.77
CA PRO A 127 9.80 -11.24 10.56
C PRO A 127 10.51 -9.88 10.65
N ARG A 128 9.95 -8.83 10.02
CA ARG A 128 10.46 -7.45 10.10
C ARG A 128 10.53 -6.91 11.53
N CYS A 129 9.51 -7.19 12.33
CA CYS A 129 9.47 -6.73 13.72
C CYS A 129 10.38 -7.53 14.64
N GLU A 130 10.58 -8.82 14.37
CA GLU A 130 11.53 -9.68 15.07
C GLU A 130 12.98 -9.21 14.85
N GLU A 131 13.35 -8.94 13.59
CA GLU A 131 14.66 -8.37 13.24
C GLU A 131 14.90 -7.02 13.93
N SER A 132 13.89 -6.16 14.01
CA SER A 132 14.01 -4.81 14.59
C SER A 132 14.17 -4.78 16.12
N VAL A 133 13.88 -5.88 16.81
CA VAL A 133 13.95 -5.96 18.29
C VAL A 133 15.03 -6.91 18.78
N SER A 134 15.71 -7.59 17.86
CA SER A 134 16.89 -8.41 18.13
C SER A 134 18.12 -7.52 18.32
#